data_AF-A0A7V2XXD4-F1
#
_entry.id   AF-A0A7V2XXD4-F1
#
_cell.length_a   1.000
_cell.length_b   1.000
_cell.length_c   1.000
_cell.angle_alpha   90.00
_cell.angle_beta   90.00
_cell.angle_gamma   90.00
#
_symmetry.space_group_name_H-M   'P 1'
#
loop_
_entity.id
_entity.type
_entity.pdbx_description
1 polymer ?
#
loop_
_entity_poly.entity_id
_entity_poly.type
_entity_poly.pdbx_seq_one_letter_code
_entity_poly.pdbx_strand_id
1 'polypeptide(L)'
;MKDTLIKKINKSNWWHVPPVDPNAYKKRGKFLVSTYQQAEFYGRPSDKPERVKINNPLFGFSELEILKNLFSKEKAEKLLNKVLNSKNYYDDRIDLDAKMYRKAKRLGFDCIILMTIAGRKSLENNRKPHSIELNLIV
;
A
#
# COMPACT_ATOMS: atom_id res chain seq x y z
N MET A 1 12.21 -13.96 -3.46
CA MET A 1 10.98 -13.48 -2.77
C MET A 1 10.25 -12.39 -3.57
N LYS A 2 10.92 -11.31 -4.00
CA LYS A 2 10.30 -10.21 -4.78
C LYS A 2 9.57 -10.71 -6.04
N ASP A 3 10.19 -11.59 -6.83
CA ASP A 3 9.56 -12.11 -8.06
C ASP A 3 8.33 -12.97 -7.78
N THR A 4 8.39 -13.81 -6.75
CA THR A 4 7.23 -14.58 -6.27
C THR A 4 6.09 -13.65 -5.88
N LEU A 5 6.39 -12.60 -5.11
CA LEU A 5 5.40 -11.59 -4.71
C LEU A 5 4.77 -10.91 -5.92
N ILE A 6 5.57 -10.40 -6.86
CA ILE A 6 5.10 -9.77 -8.10
C ILE A 6 4.21 -10.73 -8.88
N LYS A 7 4.64 -11.97 -9.07
CA LYS A 7 3.88 -13.00 -9.79
C LYS A 7 2.54 -13.28 -9.11
N LYS A 8 2.50 -13.37 -7.78
CA LYS A 8 1.25 -13.60 -7.03
C LYS A 8 0.33 -12.39 -7.10
N ILE A 9 0.86 -11.17 -7.05
CA ILE A 9 0.08 -9.93 -7.17
C ILE A 9 -0.55 -9.81 -8.55
N ASN A 10 0.25 -9.96 -9.60
CA ASN A 10 -0.20 -9.86 -10.99
C ASN A 10 -1.20 -10.96 -11.39
N LYS A 11 -1.20 -12.09 -10.66
CA LYS A 11 -2.16 -13.20 -10.84
C LYS A 11 -3.41 -13.08 -9.97
N SER A 12 -3.52 -12.06 -9.15
CA SER A 12 -4.60 -11.90 -8.17
C SER A 12 -5.67 -10.89 -8.58
N ASN A 13 -6.84 -11.08 -7.98
CA ASN A 13 -7.91 -10.09 -7.94
C ASN A 13 -7.71 -9.19 -6.72
N TRP A 14 -8.03 -7.90 -6.89
CA TRP A 14 -7.80 -6.84 -5.90
C TRP A 14 -9.07 -6.00 -5.72
N TRP A 15 -9.36 -5.63 -4.48
CA TRP A 15 -10.56 -4.88 -4.15
C TRP A 15 -10.23 -3.45 -3.81
N HIS A 16 -11.09 -2.53 -4.22
CA HIS A 16 -10.88 -1.10 -4.11
C HIS A 16 -12.17 -0.39 -3.71
N VAL A 17 -12.05 0.57 -2.78
CA VAL A 17 -13.11 1.52 -2.44
C VAL A 17 -12.87 2.81 -3.23
N PRO A 18 -13.76 3.18 -4.17
CA PRO A 18 -13.63 4.42 -4.93
C PRO A 18 -13.54 5.64 -3.99
N PRO A 19 -12.57 6.54 -4.20
CA PRO A 19 -12.47 7.74 -3.39
C PRO A 19 -13.59 8.73 -3.75
N VAL A 20 -14.02 9.51 -2.76
CA VAL A 20 -14.93 10.65 -2.99
C VAL A 20 -14.23 11.75 -3.79
N ASP A 21 -12.95 12.01 -3.50
CA ASP A 21 -12.13 12.98 -4.25
C ASP A 21 -11.69 12.37 -5.59
N PRO A 22 -12.13 12.91 -6.75
CA PRO A 22 -11.74 12.40 -8.07
C PRO A 22 -10.24 12.55 -8.36
N ASN A 23 -9.52 13.39 -7.61
CA ASN A 23 -8.09 13.59 -7.75
C ASN A 23 -7.25 12.76 -6.76
N ALA A 24 -7.87 11.93 -5.91
CA ALA A 24 -7.16 11.17 -4.88
C ALA A 24 -6.02 10.33 -5.47
N TYR A 25 -6.24 9.66 -6.59
CA TYR A 25 -5.21 8.82 -7.21
C TYR A 25 -3.97 9.60 -7.65
N LYS A 26 -4.17 10.80 -8.20
CA LYS A 26 -3.05 11.69 -8.60
C LYS A 26 -2.28 12.22 -7.40
N LYS A 27 -2.95 12.38 -6.26
CA LYS A 27 -2.36 12.94 -5.03
C LYS A 27 -1.59 11.90 -4.22
N ARG A 28 -2.13 10.69 -4.11
CA ARG A 28 -1.67 9.67 -3.15
C ARG A 28 -1.68 8.22 -3.66
N GLY A 29 -1.94 8.02 -4.95
CA GLY A 29 -2.02 6.70 -5.58
C GLY A 29 -3.35 6.00 -5.34
N LYS A 30 -3.46 4.79 -5.87
CA LYS A 30 -4.69 3.97 -5.79
C LYS A 30 -4.49 2.82 -4.81
N PHE A 31 -5.30 2.81 -3.75
CA PHE A 31 -5.23 1.80 -2.70
C PHE A 31 -6.08 0.57 -3.03
N LEU A 32 -5.51 -0.62 -2.98
CA LEU A 32 -6.23 -1.87 -3.13
C LEU A 32 -5.86 -2.86 -2.04
N VAL A 33 -6.77 -3.79 -1.76
CA VAL A 33 -6.56 -4.82 -0.73
C VAL A 33 -6.90 -6.21 -1.25
N SER A 34 -6.39 -7.23 -0.56
CA SER A 34 -6.45 -8.62 -1.03
C SER A 34 -7.83 -9.27 -1.01
N THR A 35 -8.77 -8.78 -0.19
CA THR A 35 -10.13 -9.34 -0.06
C THR A 35 -11.21 -8.26 -0.02
N TYR A 36 -12.45 -8.61 -0.38
CA TYR A 36 -13.60 -7.71 -0.32
C TYR A 36 -13.84 -7.22 1.12
N GLN A 37 -13.84 -8.15 2.08
CA GLN A 37 -14.04 -7.87 3.50
C GLN A 37 -13.01 -6.89 4.08
N GLN A 38 -11.77 -6.92 3.60
CA GLN A 38 -10.76 -5.92 3.99
C GLN A 38 -11.08 -4.54 3.41
N ALA A 39 -11.63 -4.48 2.20
CA ALA A 39 -11.98 -3.22 1.56
C ALA A 39 -13.16 -2.56 2.29
N GLU A 40 -14.10 -3.36 2.83
CA GLU A 40 -15.27 -2.86 3.57
C GLU A 40 -14.91 -2.00 4.79
N PHE A 41 -13.74 -2.23 5.40
CA PHE A 41 -13.24 -1.39 6.49
C PHE A 41 -13.06 0.08 6.08
N TYR A 42 -12.79 0.33 4.80
CA TYR A 42 -12.54 1.68 4.26
C TYR A 42 -13.77 2.30 3.59
N GLY A 43 -14.89 1.58 3.50
CA GLY A 43 -16.11 2.01 2.82
C GLY A 43 -16.65 0.95 1.86
N ARG A 44 -17.63 1.31 1.01
CA ARG A 44 -18.24 0.36 0.06
C ARG A 44 -17.25 0.00 -1.06
N PRO A 45 -16.78 -1.26 -1.17
CA PRO A 45 -15.90 -1.66 -2.26
C PRO A 45 -16.66 -1.69 -3.59
N SER A 46 -15.91 -1.64 -4.69
CA SER A 46 -16.46 -1.89 -6.02
C SER A 46 -16.99 -3.33 -6.13
N ASP A 47 -18.11 -3.53 -6.83
CA ASP A 47 -18.74 -4.86 -6.96
C ASP A 47 -17.86 -5.88 -7.70
N LYS A 48 -16.93 -5.39 -8.54
CA LYS A 48 -15.99 -6.22 -9.30
C LYS A 48 -14.56 -5.95 -8.83
N PRO A 49 -13.75 -7.00 -8.63
CA PRO A 49 -12.34 -6.81 -8.34
C PRO A 49 -11.56 -6.39 -9.59
N GLU A 50 -10.41 -5.78 -9.36
CA GLU A 50 -9.49 -5.33 -10.38
C GLU A 50 -8.30 -6.29 -10.56
N ARG A 51 -7.73 -6.26 -11.76
CA ARG A 51 -6.44 -6.88 -12.08
C ARG A 51 -5.41 -5.79 -12.19
N VAL A 52 -4.24 -6.02 -11.59
CA VAL A 52 -3.13 -5.07 -11.60
C VAL A 52 -1.90 -5.71 -12.24
N LYS A 53 -1.01 -4.88 -12.77
CA LYS A 53 0.31 -5.30 -13.25
C LYS A 53 1.37 -4.40 -12.62
N ILE A 54 2.21 -4.99 -11.80
CA ILE A 54 3.37 -4.34 -11.18
C ILE A 54 4.65 -5.06 -11.60
N ASN A 55 5.76 -4.35 -11.62
CA ASN A 55 7.07 -4.84 -12.05
C ASN A 55 8.17 -4.41 -11.05
N ASN A 56 8.06 -3.20 -10.49
CA ASN A 56 9.05 -2.68 -9.55
C ASN A 56 8.40 -2.12 -8.27
N PRO A 57 7.88 -3.00 -7.40
CA PRO A 57 7.33 -2.55 -6.13
C PRO A 57 8.41 -2.25 -5.09
N LEU A 58 8.10 -1.30 -4.22
CA LEU A 58 8.63 -1.25 -2.86
C LEU A 58 7.70 -2.07 -1.96
N PHE A 59 8.24 -2.98 -1.14
CA PHE A 59 7.43 -3.73 -0.18
C PHE A 59 8.07 -3.73 1.20
N GLY A 60 7.25 -3.89 2.24
CA GLY A 60 7.71 -4.05 3.61
C GLY A 60 6.67 -4.76 4.48
N PHE A 61 7.10 -5.14 5.68
CA PHE A 61 6.28 -5.87 6.65
C PHE A 61 5.70 -4.99 7.75
N SER A 62 6.00 -3.70 7.69
CA SER A 62 5.44 -2.62 8.51
C SER A 62 5.51 -1.30 7.74
N GLU A 63 4.65 -0.35 8.09
CA GLU A 63 4.70 0.99 7.51
C GLU A 63 6.03 1.70 7.81
N LEU A 64 6.59 1.50 9.01
CA LEU A 64 7.88 2.07 9.39
C LEU A 64 9.01 1.58 8.49
N GLU A 65 9.02 0.29 8.14
CA GLU A 65 10.02 -0.28 7.22
C GLU A 65 9.93 0.34 5.83
N ILE A 66 8.71 0.49 5.30
CA ILE A 66 8.48 1.15 4.01
C ILE A 66 8.95 2.61 4.07
N LEU A 67 8.63 3.32 5.15
CA LEU A 67 9.07 4.71 5.34
C LEU A 67 10.59 4.82 5.42
N LYS A 68 11.29 3.89 6.07
CA LYS A 68 12.76 3.85 6.13
C LYS A 68 13.42 3.57 4.78
N ASN A 69 12.72 2.91 3.86
CA ASN A 69 13.17 2.76 2.48
C ASN A 69 12.92 4.01 1.62
N LEU A 70 11.94 4.84 2.01
CA LEU A 70 11.61 6.08 1.28
C LEU A 70 12.33 7.32 1.85
N PHE A 71 12.65 7.36 3.13
CA PHE A 71 13.17 8.53 3.84
C PHE A 71 14.31 8.14 4.77
N SER A 72 15.06 9.12 5.30
CA SER A 72 16.01 8.84 6.38
C SER A 72 15.29 8.27 7.60
N LYS A 73 16.01 7.54 8.45
CA LYS A 73 15.45 6.90 9.66
C LYS A 73 14.69 7.90 10.53
N GLU A 74 15.31 9.04 10.81
CA GLU A 74 14.76 10.10 11.67
C GLU A 74 13.48 10.68 11.05
N LYS A 75 13.50 10.90 9.73
CA LYS A 75 12.34 11.43 9.01
C LYS A 75 11.20 10.42 8.95
N ALA A 76 11.50 9.14 8.74
CA ALA A 76 10.53 8.06 8.73
C ALA A 76 9.80 7.96 10.09
N GLU A 77 10.55 7.96 11.18
CA GLU A 77 10.01 7.90 12.55
C GLU A 77 9.18 9.14 12.87
N LYS A 78 9.66 10.35 12.51
CA LYS A 78 8.89 11.59 12.68
C LYS A 78 7.57 11.59 11.91
N LEU A 79 7.58 11.13 10.65
CA LEU A 79 6.38 11.08 9.82
C LEU A 79 5.34 10.11 10.38
N LEU A 80 5.77 8.91 10.80
CA LEU A 80 4.87 7.93 11.40
C LEU A 80 4.31 8.42 12.74
N ASN A 81 5.17 8.95 13.62
CA ASN A 81 4.74 9.47 14.91
C ASN A 81 3.76 10.63 14.79
N LYS A 82 3.87 11.47 13.75
CA LYS A 82 2.90 12.52 13.48
C LYS A 82 1.50 11.95 13.29
N VAL A 83 1.35 10.91 12.47
CA VAL A 83 0.05 10.27 12.21
C VAL A 83 -0.48 9.56 13.46
N LEU A 84 0.37 8.78 14.14
CA LEU A 84 -0.02 7.99 15.31
C LEU A 84 -0.51 8.86 16.48
N ASN A 85 0.03 10.06 16.62
CA ASN A 85 -0.32 11.00 17.70
C ASN A 85 -1.20 12.16 17.20
N SER A 86 -1.76 12.07 15.99
CA SER A 86 -2.51 13.17 15.41
C SER A 86 -3.90 13.31 16.04
N LYS A 87 -4.26 14.55 16.39
CA LYS A 87 -5.65 14.92 16.69
C LYS A 87 -6.54 14.95 15.44
N ASN A 88 -5.93 15.11 14.26
CA ASN A 88 -6.60 15.11 12.96
C ASN A 88 -6.02 13.98 12.10
N TYR A 89 -6.30 12.74 12.53
CA TYR A 89 -5.73 11.53 11.95
C TYR A 89 -5.94 11.44 10.44
N TYR A 90 -7.14 11.79 9.94
CA TYR A 90 -7.49 11.64 8.54
C TYR A 90 -6.61 12.52 7.62
N ASP A 91 -6.49 13.81 7.95
CA ASP A 91 -5.70 14.74 7.13
C ASP A 91 -4.21 14.41 7.18
N ASP A 92 -3.70 14.04 8.35
CA ASP A 92 -2.30 13.65 8.51
C ASP A 92 -1.99 12.32 7.81
N ARG A 93 -2.94 11.38 7.79
CA ARG A 93 -2.84 10.13 7.02
C ARG A 93 -2.76 10.42 5.53
N ILE A 94 -3.65 11.27 5.00
CA ILE A 94 -3.65 11.65 3.59
C ILE A 94 -2.33 12.35 3.20
N ASP A 95 -1.82 13.23 4.05
CA ASP A 95 -0.53 13.90 3.85
C ASP A 95 0.63 12.88 3.83
N LEU A 96 0.62 11.91 4.74
CA LEU A 96 1.62 10.83 4.75
C LEU A 96 1.54 9.99 3.47
N ASP A 97 0.35 9.54 3.08
CA ASP A 97 0.13 8.78 1.84
C ASP A 97 0.65 9.55 0.62
N ALA A 98 0.36 10.85 0.53
CA ALA A 98 0.82 11.70 -0.56
C ALA A 98 2.35 11.85 -0.57
N LYS A 99 2.98 11.97 0.60
CA LYS A 99 4.46 12.00 0.72
C LYS A 99 5.07 10.68 0.28
N MET A 100 4.51 9.55 0.70
CA MET A 100 4.96 8.22 0.32
C MET A 100 4.84 8.02 -1.19
N TYR A 101 3.68 8.33 -1.77
CA TYR A 101 3.42 8.27 -3.22
C TYR A 101 4.45 9.08 -4.01
N ARG A 102 4.63 10.38 -3.68
CA ARG A 102 5.56 11.26 -4.41
C ARG A 102 7.00 10.75 -4.34
N LYS A 103 7.41 10.28 -3.15
CA LYS A 103 8.79 9.79 -2.96
C LYS A 103 9.00 8.46 -3.69
N ALA A 104 8.05 7.53 -3.61
CA ALA A 104 8.12 6.25 -4.31
C ALA A 104 8.14 6.44 -5.84
N LYS A 105 7.28 7.31 -6.37
CA LYS A 105 7.25 7.70 -7.78
C LYS A 105 8.60 8.24 -8.25
N ARG A 106 9.19 9.17 -7.50
CA ARG A 106 10.51 9.74 -7.82
C ARG A 106 11.63 8.70 -7.83
N LEU A 107 11.51 7.65 -7.03
CA LEU A 107 12.49 6.55 -6.97
C LEU A 107 12.23 5.46 -8.03
N GLY A 108 11.20 5.61 -8.87
CA GLY A 108 10.90 4.66 -9.95
C GLY A 108 10.15 3.40 -9.50
N PHE A 109 9.50 3.43 -8.32
CA PHE A 109 8.60 2.36 -7.91
C PHE A 109 7.22 2.53 -8.55
N ASP A 110 6.59 1.42 -8.93
CA ASP A 110 5.24 1.39 -9.51
C ASP A 110 4.14 1.01 -8.50
N CYS A 111 4.54 0.52 -7.33
CA CYS A 111 3.63 0.15 -6.25
C CYS A 111 4.36 0.21 -4.90
N ILE A 112 3.63 0.59 -3.85
CA ILE A 112 4.01 0.32 -2.46
C ILE A 112 3.16 -0.85 -1.97
N ILE A 113 3.78 -1.82 -1.31
CA ILE A 113 3.11 -3.03 -0.80
C ILE A 113 3.35 -3.12 0.70
N LEU A 114 2.27 -3.15 1.47
CA LEU A 114 2.30 -3.49 2.89
C LEU A 114 1.72 -4.89 3.10
N MET A 115 2.43 -5.72 3.85
CA MET A 115 1.93 -7.03 4.25
C MET A 115 2.36 -7.38 5.67
N THR A 116 1.69 -8.32 6.32
CA THR A 116 2.07 -8.75 7.66
C THR A 116 3.27 -9.72 7.64
N ILE A 117 3.90 -9.93 8.81
CA ILE A 117 4.91 -10.99 8.99
C ILE A 117 4.34 -12.39 8.68
N ALA A 118 3.06 -12.63 8.96
CA ALA A 118 2.40 -13.87 8.56
C ALA A 118 2.30 -13.99 7.02
N GLY A 119 2.13 -12.85 6.33
CA GLY A 119 2.21 -12.78 4.88
C GLY A 119 3.58 -13.16 4.33
N ARG A 120 4.66 -12.73 5.00
CA ARG A 120 6.02 -13.18 4.66
C ARG A 120 6.14 -14.71 4.66
N LYS A 121 5.72 -15.36 5.76
CA LYS A 121 5.74 -16.82 5.89
C LYS A 121 4.91 -17.50 4.80
N SER A 122 3.79 -16.89 4.41
CA SER A 122 2.96 -17.41 3.32
C SER A 122 3.71 -17.39 1.98
N LEU A 123 4.39 -16.28 1.65
CA LEU A 123 5.19 -16.17 0.43
C LEU A 123 6.39 -17.12 0.40
N GLU A 124 7.07 -17.29 1.53
CA GLU A 124 8.18 -18.23 1.68
C GLU A 124 7.71 -19.68 1.39
N ASN A 125 6.45 -19.99 1.73
CA ASN A 125 5.80 -21.26 1.39
C ASN A 125 5.07 -21.25 0.03
N ASN A 126 5.37 -20.30 -0.86
CA ASN A 126 4.74 -20.13 -2.17
C ASN A 126 3.20 -19.99 -2.15
N ARG A 127 2.62 -19.57 -1.01
CA ARG A 127 1.20 -19.26 -0.84
C ARG A 127 0.97 -17.75 -1.00
N LYS A 128 -0.24 -17.37 -1.40
CA LYS A 128 -0.64 -15.96 -1.46
C LYS A 128 -0.96 -15.48 -0.04
N PRO A 129 -0.40 -14.36 0.43
CA PRO A 129 -0.85 -13.73 1.67
C PRO A 129 -2.27 -13.19 1.57
N HIS A 130 -3.06 -13.36 2.63
CA HIS A 130 -4.43 -12.86 2.72
C HIS A 130 -4.54 -11.43 3.27
N SER A 131 -3.44 -10.83 3.72
CA SER A 131 -3.38 -9.47 4.26
C SER A 131 -2.30 -8.69 3.51
N ILE A 132 -2.65 -8.25 2.29
CA ILE A 132 -1.81 -7.40 1.47
C ILE A 132 -2.59 -6.16 1.09
N GLU A 133 -1.93 -5.02 1.25
CA GLU A 133 -2.38 -3.73 0.78
C GLU A 133 -1.43 -3.24 -0.31
N LEU A 134 -2.00 -2.70 -1.38
CA LEU A 134 -1.29 -2.10 -2.50
C LEU A 134 -1.61 -0.62 -2.52
N ASN A 135 -0.60 0.21 -2.76
CA ASN A 135 -0.76 1.57 -3.23
C ASN A 135 -0.09 1.70 -4.60
N LEU A 136 -0.90 1.64 -5.67
CA LEU A 136 -0.42 1.78 -7.04
C LEU A 136 -0.01 3.22 -7.33
N ILE A 137 1.16 3.37 -7.91
CA ILE A 137 1.72 4.66 -8.29
C ILE A 137 1.25 4.97 -9.73
N VAL A 138 0.04 5.50 -9.83
CA VAL A 138 -0.60 5.92 -11.10
C VAL A 138 -0.37 7.39 -11.45
#